data_AF-K1KHZ1-F1
#
_entry.id   AF-K1KHZ1-F1
#
_cell.length_a   1.000
_cell.length_b   1.000
_cell.length_c   1.000
_cell.angle_alpha   90.00
_cell.angle_beta   90.00
_cell.angle_gamma   90.00
#
_symmetry.space_group_name_H-M   'P 1'
#
loop_
_entity.id
_entity.type
_entity.pdbx_description
1 polymer ?
#
loop_
_entity_poly.entity_id
_entity_poly.type
_entity_poly.pdbx_seq_one_letter_code
_entity_poly.pdbx_strand_id
1 'polypeptide(L)'
;MRKLCLVPALLLAAASASAETPVKLWNDYVYNQPVESVKAEAGIFDCSQRGQQMFCRANVEFAGHKDWGEVFFFTNGRLKAVSLFAPISRAHFTDAAAAVRKTGMTPAVLTDHEDKVAFDFFQAKLQAKSMASIDRELATKETELLKGKKVGYVFIDAKTLLESVKSGNVTNAAQFFQIHAPRTLRTTEILLDEQGVAVSFRAPMAVQDETGKSMLEEKKSK
;
A
#
# COMPACT_ATOMS: atom_id res chain seq x y z
N MET A 1 -64.02 -8.96 36.61
CA MET A 1 -62.83 -9.52 35.92
C MET A 1 -62.56 -8.70 34.67
N ARG A 2 -61.49 -7.89 34.64
CA ARG A 2 -61.08 -7.12 33.45
C ARG A 2 -59.57 -7.20 33.36
N LYS A 3 -59.06 -7.96 32.39
CA LYS A 3 -57.64 -8.35 32.27
C LYS A 3 -56.80 -7.15 31.82
N LEU A 4 -55.78 -6.78 32.60
CA LEU A 4 -54.67 -5.92 32.18
C LEU A 4 -53.83 -6.69 31.15
N CYS A 5 -53.66 -6.13 29.95
CA CYS A 5 -52.61 -6.55 29.02
C CYS A 5 -51.36 -5.71 29.29
N LEU A 6 -50.32 -6.32 29.85
CA LEU A 6 -48.96 -5.79 29.83
C LEU A 6 -48.37 -6.01 28.43
N VAL A 7 -47.99 -4.94 27.76
CA VAL A 7 -47.14 -4.98 26.56
C VAL A 7 -45.69 -4.83 27.02
N PRO A 8 -44.78 -5.78 26.78
CA PRO A 8 -43.36 -5.57 27.04
C PRO A 8 -42.78 -4.73 25.92
N ALA A 9 -42.29 -3.53 26.26
CA ALA A 9 -41.47 -2.73 25.37
C ALA A 9 -40.12 -3.44 25.16
N LEU A 10 -39.94 -4.06 23.99
CA LEU A 10 -38.65 -4.52 23.50
C LEU A 10 -37.78 -3.28 23.21
N LEU A 11 -36.91 -2.93 24.16
CA LEU A 11 -35.76 -2.08 23.94
C LEU A 11 -34.82 -2.82 22.96
N LEU A 12 -34.88 -2.47 21.67
CA LEU A 12 -33.80 -2.81 20.75
C LEU A 12 -32.54 -2.12 21.26
N ALA A 13 -31.62 -2.90 21.83
CA ALA A 13 -30.23 -2.51 21.96
C ALA A 13 -29.70 -2.31 20.54
N ALA A 14 -29.68 -1.06 20.08
CA ALA A 14 -28.90 -0.68 18.92
C ALA A 14 -27.44 -0.96 19.29
N ALA A 15 -26.93 -2.10 18.84
CA ALA A 15 -25.49 -2.30 18.76
C ALA A 15 -24.98 -1.18 17.87
N SER A 16 -24.42 -0.14 18.48
CA SER A 16 -23.62 0.85 17.80
C SER A 16 -22.44 0.11 17.19
N ALA A 17 -22.63 -0.36 15.95
CA ALA A 17 -21.54 -0.75 15.09
C ALA A 17 -20.64 0.48 15.01
N SER A 18 -19.54 0.46 15.75
CA SER A 18 -18.46 1.43 15.57
C SER A 18 -18.04 1.27 14.13
N ALA A 19 -18.47 2.18 13.27
CA ALA A 19 -18.05 2.19 11.88
C ALA A 19 -16.55 2.48 11.89
N GLU A 20 -15.74 1.43 11.80
CA GLU A 20 -14.30 1.56 11.60
C GLU A 20 -14.09 2.51 10.42
N THR A 21 -13.22 3.49 10.61
CA THR A 21 -12.95 4.48 9.57
C THR A 21 -12.48 3.74 8.31
N PRO A 22 -13.14 3.94 7.15
CA PRO A 22 -12.80 3.21 5.94
C PRO A 22 -11.32 3.36 5.61
N VAL A 23 -10.63 2.23 5.43
CA VAL A 23 -9.21 2.21 5.11
C VAL A 23 -9.05 2.52 3.62
N LYS A 24 -8.92 3.81 3.28
CA LYS A 24 -8.64 4.30 1.92
C LYS A 24 -7.41 3.60 1.34
N LEU A 25 -7.43 3.15 0.10
CA LEU A 25 -6.30 2.54 -0.61
C LEU A 25 -5.72 3.53 -1.61
N TRP A 26 -6.51 3.91 -2.61
CA TRP A 26 -6.13 4.80 -3.69
C TRP A 26 -7.39 5.51 -4.21
N ASN A 27 -7.34 6.84 -4.38
CA ASN A 27 -8.55 7.65 -4.62
C ASN A 27 -9.67 7.19 -3.68
N ASP A 28 -10.93 7.18 -4.10
CA ASP A 28 -12.04 6.85 -3.20
C ASP A 28 -12.22 5.35 -2.93
N TYR A 29 -11.29 4.51 -3.40
CA TYR A 29 -11.31 3.08 -3.14
C TYR A 29 -10.88 2.75 -1.73
N VAL A 30 -11.68 1.93 -1.08
CA VAL A 30 -11.44 1.50 0.31
C VAL A 30 -11.21 0.00 0.38
N TYR A 31 -10.32 -0.40 1.27
CA TYR A 31 -10.10 -1.80 1.60
C TYR A 31 -11.42 -2.47 2.02
N ASN A 32 -11.60 -3.74 1.65
CA ASN A 32 -12.81 -4.53 1.84
C ASN A 32 -14.08 -4.02 1.13
N GLN A 33 -13.99 -3.02 0.24
CA GLN A 33 -15.14 -2.68 -0.60
C GLN A 33 -15.57 -3.91 -1.43
N PRO A 34 -16.90 -4.14 -1.60
CA PRO A 34 -17.39 -5.26 -2.40
C PRO A 34 -16.93 -5.16 -3.84
N VAL A 35 -16.61 -6.30 -4.46
CA VAL A 35 -16.22 -6.35 -5.87
C VAL A 35 -17.30 -5.74 -6.78
N GLU A 36 -18.58 -5.91 -6.44
CA GLU A 36 -19.67 -5.38 -7.26
C GLU A 36 -19.79 -3.86 -7.23
N SER A 37 -19.31 -3.19 -6.17
CA SER A 37 -19.28 -1.72 -6.18
C SER A 37 -18.22 -1.20 -7.15
N VAL A 38 -17.07 -1.88 -7.25
CA VAL A 38 -16.00 -1.50 -8.17
C VAL A 38 -16.36 -1.83 -9.61
N LYS A 39 -16.89 -3.03 -9.87
CA LYS A 39 -17.28 -3.45 -11.23
C LYS A 39 -18.36 -2.57 -11.87
N ALA A 40 -19.21 -1.96 -11.04
CA ALA A 40 -20.27 -1.08 -11.52
C ALA A 40 -19.76 0.24 -12.09
N GLU A 41 -18.50 0.61 -11.84
CA GLU A 41 -17.94 1.86 -12.31
C GLU A 41 -17.56 1.82 -13.79
N ALA A 42 -17.68 2.98 -14.45
CA ALA A 42 -17.37 3.11 -15.86
C ALA A 42 -15.90 2.78 -16.17
N GLY A 43 -15.68 2.10 -17.30
CA GLY A 43 -14.34 1.75 -17.80
C GLY A 43 -13.66 0.60 -17.08
N ILE A 44 -14.34 -0.05 -16.13
CA ILE A 44 -13.84 -1.24 -15.45
C ILE A 44 -14.05 -2.48 -16.32
N PHE A 45 -13.00 -3.29 -16.50
CA PHE A 45 -13.06 -4.55 -17.23
C PHE A 45 -12.36 -5.67 -16.45
N ASP A 46 -12.75 -6.92 -16.71
CA ASP A 46 -12.13 -8.09 -16.10
C ASP A 46 -10.73 -8.29 -16.72
N CYS A 47 -9.71 -8.31 -15.86
CA CYS A 47 -8.33 -8.58 -16.22
C CYS A 47 -7.74 -9.69 -15.34
N SER A 48 -8.60 -10.53 -14.77
CA SER A 48 -8.22 -11.64 -13.88
C SER A 48 -7.22 -12.57 -14.55
N GLN A 49 -6.23 -12.99 -13.79
CA GLN A 49 -5.25 -13.99 -14.20
C GLN A 49 -5.35 -15.20 -13.27
N ARG A 50 -4.89 -16.37 -13.73
CA ARG A 50 -5.07 -17.70 -13.09
C ARG A 50 -5.08 -17.65 -11.55
N GLY A 51 -6.27 -17.76 -10.95
CA GLY A 51 -6.46 -17.84 -9.49
C GLY A 51 -6.50 -16.51 -8.74
N GLN A 52 -6.41 -15.38 -9.43
CA GLN A 52 -6.46 -14.04 -8.85
C GLN A 52 -7.58 -13.23 -9.49
N GLN A 53 -8.61 -12.90 -8.70
CA GLN A 53 -9.69 -12.04 -9.15
C GLN A 53 -9.19 -10.59 -9.24
N MET A 54 -9.19 -10.06 -10.47
CA MET A 54 -8.73 -8.71 -10.74
C MET A 54 -9.65 -7.98 -11.71
N PHE A 55 -9.82 -6.70 -11.45
CA PHE A 55 -10.45 -5.78 -12.39
C PHE A 55 -9.48 -4.66 -12.73
N CYS A 56 -9.63 -4.08 -13.91
CA CYS A 56 -8.73 -3.07 -14.42
C CYS A 56 -9.49 -1.87 -14.96
N ARG A 57 -8.86 -0.71 -14.91
CA ARG A 57 -9.21 0.50 -15.65
C ARG A 57 -8.00 0.97 -16.43
N ALA A 58 -8.20 1.46 -17.65
CA ALA A 58 -7.15 2.06 -18.46
C ALA A 58 -7.24 3.60 -18.45
N ASN A 59 -6.15 4.25 -18.85
CA ASN A 59 -6.06 5.70 -19.06
C ASN A 59 -6.37 6.54 -17.81
N VAL A 60 -5.86 6.10 -16.66
CA VAL A 60 -5.95 6.81 -15.39
C VAL A 60 -4.86 7.87 -15.33
N GLU A 61 -5.22 9.06 -14.83
CA GLU A 61 -4.26 10.12 -14.62
C GLU A 61 -3.52 9.92 -13.28
N PHE A 62 -2.20 9.83 -13.34
CA PHE A 62 -1.36 9.81 -12.15
C PHE A 62 0.02 10.42 -12.44
N ALA A 63 0.53 11.18 -11.48
CA ALA A 63 1.84 11.81 -11.56
C ALA A 63 2.07 12.65 -12.84
N GLY A 64 1.01 13.21 -13.43
CA GLY A 64 1.08 14.01 -14.66
C GLY A 64 1.00 13.21 -15.97
N HIS A 65 0.86 11.89 -15.89
CA HIS A 65 0.70 10.99 -17.04
C HIS A 65 -0.74 10.47 -17.09
N LYS A 66 -1.27 10.21 -18.29
CA LYS A 66 -2.68 9.81 -18.51
C LYS A 66 -2.84 8.37 -19.01
N ASP A 67 -1.74 7.65 -19.14
CA ASP A 67 -1.63 6.30 -19.69
C ASP A 67 -1.40 5.24 -18.61
N TRP A 68 -1.66 5.56 -17.34
CA TRP A 68 -1.65 4.54 -16.29
C TRP A 68 -2.86 3.61 -16.43
N GLY A 69 -2.63 2.32 -16.23
CA GLY A 69 -3.64 1.37 -15.84
C GLY A 69 -3.82 1.38 -14.32
N GLU A 70 -5.01 1.06 -13.85
CA GLU A 70 -5.36 0.84 -12.45
C GLU A 70 -5.87 -0.58 -12.31
N VAL A 71 -5.32 -1.34 -11.37
CA VAL A 71 -5.62 -2.76 -11.14
C VAL A 71 -6.12 -2.93 -9.72
N PHE A 72 -7.27 -3.58 -9.61
CA PHE A 72 -7.98 -3.85 -8.38
C PHE A 72 -7.82 -5.32 -8.00
N PHE A 73 -7.18 -5.60 -6.88
CA PHE A 73 -6.94 -6.97 -6.42
C PHE A 73 -7.99 -7.39 -5.40
N PHE A 74 -8.71 -8.47 -5.69
CA PHE A 74 -9.74 -9.00 -4.80
C PHE A 74 -9.36 -10.32 -4.17
N THR A 75 -9.86 -10.54 -2.97
CA THR A 75 -9.87 -11.85 -2.31
C THR A 75 -11.24 -12.04 -1.70
N ASN A 76 -11.90 -13.16 -2.01
CA ASN A 76 -13.26 -13.46 -1.54
C ASN A 76 -14.26 -12.32 -1.84
N GLY A 77 -14.16 -11.72 -3.03
CA GLY A 77 -15.03 -10.62 -3.47
C GLY A 77 -14.80 -9.29 -2.75
N ARG A 78 -13.67 -9.11 -2.05
CA ARG A 78 -13.34 -7.93 -1.27
C ARG A 78 -12.04 -7.30 -1.76
N LEU A 79 -12.02 -5.98 -1.98
CA LEU A 79 -10.82 -5.30 -2.45
C LEU A 79 -9.72 -5.36 -1.38
N LYS A 80 -8.51 -5.74 -1.78
CA LYS A 80 -7.34 -5.86 -0.90
C LYS A 80 -6.24 -4.86 -1.21
N ALA A 81 -6.07 -4.53 -2.48
CA ALA A 81 -5.08 -3.57 -2.93
C ALA A 81 -5.52 -2.90 -4.23
N VAL A 82 -5.00 -1.71 -4.46
CA VAL A 82 -5.04 -1.03 -5.76
C VAL A 82 -3.60 -0.79 -6.19
N SER A 83 -3.28 -1.12 -7.42
CA SER A 83 -2.00 -0.77 -8.01
C SER A 83 -2.19 -0.02 -9.31
N LEU A 84 -1.33 0.96 -9.57
CA LEU A 84 -1.23 1.61 -10.87
C LEU A 84 -0.10 0.98 -11.66
N PHE A 85 -0.27 0.83 -12.96
CA PHE A 85 0.73 0.27 -13.86
C PHE A 85 0.93 1.18 -15.07
N ALA A 86 2.17 1.38 -15.49
CA ALA A 86 2.52 2.09 -16.71
C ALA A 86 3.58 1.31 -17.48
N PRO A 87 3.76 1.57 -18.80
CA PRO A 87 4.85 1.01 -19.56
C PRO A 87 6.23 1.31 -18.95
N ILE A 88 7.25 0.55 -19.37
CA ILE A 88 8.64 0.72 -18.91
C ILE A 88 9.09 2.16 -19.22
N SER A 89 9.22 2.99 -18.19
CA SER A 89 9.55 4.39 -18.34
C SER A 89 10.19 4.97 -17.09
N ARG A 90 11.39 5.53 -17.25
CA ARG A 90 12.07 6.24 -16.16
C ARG A 90 11.26 7.45 -15.69
N ALA A 91 10.62 8.17 -16.62
CA ALA A 91 9.80 9.32 -16.28
C ALA A 91 8.61 8.92 -15.39
N HIS A 92 7.88 7.86 -15.78
CA HIS A 92 6.79 7.32 -14.94
C HIS A 92 7.28 6.95 -13.54
N PHE A 93 8.44 6.29 -13.43
CA PHE A 93 9.02 5.92 -12.14
C PHE A 93 9.39 7.16 -11.29
N THR A 94 10.14 8.11 -11.85
CA THR A 94 10.59 9.31 -11.12
C THR A 94 9.43 10.20 -10.71
N ASP A 95 8.45 10.36 -11.61
CA ASP A 95 7.28 11.21 -11.35
C ASP A 95 6.33 10.55 -10.36
N ALA A 96 6.15 9.23 -10.43
CA ALA A 96 5.42 8.46 -9.42
C ALA A 96 6.07 8.59 -8.04
N ALA A 97 7.39 8.42 -7.96
CA ALA A 97 8.13 8.61 -6.71
C ALA A 97 7.96 10.03 -6.16
N ALA A 98 8.02 11.05 -7.02
CA ALA A 98 7.76 12.43 -6.63
C ALA A 98 6.31 12.66 -6.17
N ALA A 99 5.32 12.06 -6.85
CA ALA A 99 3.92 12.15 -6.48
C ALA A 99 3.63 11.49 -5.13
N VAL A 100 4.21 10.31 -4.86
CA VAL A 100 4.11 9.64 -3.56
C VAL A 100 4.78 10.45 -2.46
N ARG A 101 5.93 11.08 -2.70
CA ARG A 101 6.57 11.97 -1.71
C ARG A 101 5.67 13.14 -1.30
N LYS A 102 4.87 13.68 -2.25
CA LYS A 102 3.93 14.77 -1.99
C LYS A 102 2.76 14.38 -1.08
N THR A 103 2.50 13.09 -0.87
CA THR A 103 1.44 12.62 0.05
C THR A 103 1.89 12.59 1.52
N GLY A 104 3.14 13.00 1.81
CA GLY A 104 3.73 12.94 3.15
C GLY A 104 4.47 11.62 3.43
N MET A 105 4.62 10.76 2.41
CA MET A 105 5.40 9.53 2.53
C MET A 105 6.87 9.76 2.19
N THR A 106 7.75 9.08 2.91
CA THR A 106 9.21 9.15 2.76
C THR A 106 9.75 7.78 2.32
N PRO A 107 10.72 7.73 1.38
CA PRO A 107 11.42 6.49 1.05
C PRO A 107 12.10 5.90 2.29
N ALA A 108 11.69 4.69 2.67
CA ALA A 108 12.35 3.91 3.70
C ALA A 108 13.47 3.04 3.11
N VAL A 109 13.22 2.45 1.94
CA VAL A 109 14.12 1.50 1.28
C VAL A 109 14.13 1.74 -0.23
N LEU A 110 15.32 1.62 -0.82
CA LEU A 110 15.53 1.46 -2.26
C LEU A 110 16.27 0.15 -2.50
N THR A 111 15.78 -0.66 -3.43
CA THR A 111 16.40 -1.93 -3.84
C THR A 111 16.88 -1.91 -5.27
N ASP A 112 17.93 -2.69 -5.53
CA ASP A 112 18.50 -2.89 -6.86
C ASP A 112 17.83 -4.04 -7.65
N HIS A 113 18.43 -4.37 -8.78
CA HIS A 113 17.97 -5.42 -9.68
C HIS A 113 18.01 -6.85 -9.11
N GLU A 114 18.77 -7.09 -8.04
CA GLU A 114 18.84 -8.37 -7.31
C GLU A 114 17.98 -8.33 -6.03
N ASP A 115 17.11 -7.34 -5.88
CA ASP A 115 16.33 -7.07 -4.68
C ASP A 115 17.18 -6.78 -3.43
N LYS A 116 18.46 -6.40 -3.61
CA LYS A 116 19.34 -6.02 -2.51
C LYS A 116 19.09 -4.57 -2.13
N VAL A 117 19.14 -4.28 -0.83
CA VAL A 117 18.98 -2.93 -0.29
C VAL A 117 20.17 -2.07 -0.71
N ALA A 118 19.91 -1.10 -1.58
CA ALA A 118 20.89 -0.14 -2.10
C ALA A 118 20.90 1.17 -1.30
N PHE A 119 19.77 1.50 -0.66
CA PHE A 119 19.66 2.57 0.31
C PHE A 119 18.64 2.20 1.39
N ASP A 120 18.99 2.48 2.65
CA ASP A 120 18.18 2.28 3.84
C ASP A 120 18.15 3.60 4.63
N PHE A 121 16.97 4.19 4.75
CA PHE A 121 16.82 5.47 5.43
C PHE A 121 17.24 5.39 6.91
N PHE A 122 16.92 4.30 7.60
CA PHE A 122 17.21 4.15 9.03
C PHE A 122 18.72 4.13 9.25
N GLN A 123 19.45 3.36 8.43
CA GLN A 123 20.92 3.34 8.47
C GLN A 123 21.52 4.70 8.08
N ALA A 124 21.04 5.29 6.97
CA ALA A 124 21.52 6.58 6.50
C ALA A 124 21.32 7.67 7.56
N LYS A 125 20.19 7.66 8.29
CA LYS A 125 19.91 8.64 9.33
C LYS A 125 20.78 8.51 10.57
N LEU A 126 21.24 7.30 10.90
CA LEU A 126 22.21 7.08 11.98
C LEU A 126 23.61 7.58 11.61
N GLN A 127 23.97 7.55 10.33
CA GLN A 127 25.32 7.91 9.86
C GLN A 127 25.42 9.37 9.39
N ALA A 128 24.32 9.94 8.89
CA ALA A 128 24.32 11.23 8.23
C ALA A 128 24.31 12.41 9.20
N LYS A 129 25.09 13.43 8.85
CA LYS A 129 25.17 14.69 9.60
C LYS A 129 23.96 15.62 9.39
N SER A 130 23.15 15.39 8.36
CA SER A 130 21.96 16.19 8.02
C SER A 130 21.02 15.45 7.08
N MET A 131 19.75 15.89 7.03
CA MET A 131 18.77 15.39 6.05
C MET A 131 19.20 15.62 4.60
N ALA A 132 19.79 16.79 4.30
CA ALA A 132 20.30 17.10 2.97
C ALA A 132 21.44 16.16 2.51
N SER A 133 22.14 15.51 3.44
CA SER A 133 23.11 14.46 3.08
C SER A 133 22.39 13.17 2.66
N ILE A 134 21.33 12.80 3.38
CA ILE A 134 20.50 11.62 3.10
C ILE A 134 19.82 11.78 1.75
N ASP A 135 19.24 12.96 1.47
CA ASP A 135 18.56 13.24 0.21
C ASP A 135 19.52 13.15 -0.99
N ARG A 136 20.75 13.65 -0.84
CA ARG A 136 21.79 13.54 -1.88
C ARG A 136 22.25 12.10 -2.10
N GLU A 137 22.43 11.33 -1.04
CA GLU A 137 22.77 9.92 -1.13
C GLU A 137 21.67 9.14 -1.86
N LEU A 138 20.42 9.33 -1.43
CA LEU A 138 19.26 8.72 -2.06
C LEU A 138 19.18 9.07 -3.55
N ALA A 139 19.29 10.34 -3.92
CA ALA A 139 19.24 10.78 -5.31
C ALA A 139 20.38 10.18 -6.16
N THR A 140 21.57 10.04 -5.57
CA THR A 140 22.71 9.40 -6.23
C THR A 140 22.43 7.92 -6.48
N LYS A 141 21.92 7.20 -5.47
CA LYS A 141 21.56 5.78 -5.59
C LYS A 141 20.43 5.56 -6.59
N GLU A 142 19.37 6.38 -6.54
CA GLU A 142 18.25 6.33 -7.48
C GLU A 142 18.76 6.50 -8.93
N THR A 143 19.61 7.51 -9.19
CA THR A 143 20.19 7.75 -10.51
C THR A 143 21.02 6.57 -11.03
N GLU A 144 21.83 5.96 -10.16
CA GLU A 144 22.64 4.80 -10.54
C GLU A 144 21.79 3.56 -10.84
N LEU A 145 20.79 3.27 -10.00
CA LEU A 145 19.94 2.09 -10.16
C LEU A 145 19.02 2.19 -11.38
N LEU A 146 18.58 3.40 -11.74
CA LEU A 146 17.77 3.64 -12.94
C LEU A 146 18.50 3.32 -14.25
N LYS A 147 19.84 3.13 -14.22
CA LYS A 147 20.60 2.58 -15.36
C LYS A 147 20.33 1.08 -15.55
N GLY A 148 19.95 0.38 -14.50
CA GLY A 148 19.59 -1.03 -14.52
C GLY A 148 18.19 -1.30 -15.05
N LYS A 149 17.79 -2.57 -14.98
CA LYS A 149 16.48 -3.04 -15.47
C LYS A 149 15.39 -3.08 -14.41
N LYS A 150 15.78 -3.09 -13.13
CA LYS A 150 14.86 -3.23 -12.02
C LYS A 150 15.27 -2.34 -10.85
N VAL A 151 14.30 -1.63 -10.27
CA VAL A 151 14.46 -0.74 -9.12
C VAL A 151 13.20 -0.81 -8.28
N GLY A 152 13.35 -1.04 -6.98
CA GLY A 152 12.23 -1.07 -6.03
C GLY A 152 12.30 0.05 -5.00
N TYR A 153 11.17 0.64 -4.68
CA TYR A 153 10.99 1.61 -3.61
C TYR A 153 9.96 1.12 -2.61
N VAL A 154 10.24 1.33 -1.33
CA VAL A 154 9.25 1.24 -0.26
C VAL A 154 9.14 2.59 0.42
N PHE A 155 7.94 3.17 0.39
CA PHE A 155 7.58 4.40 1.08
C PHE A 155 6.73 4.09 2.30
N ILE A 156 6.95 4.86 3.37
CA ILE A 156 6.10 4.86 4.57
C ILE A 156 5.84 6.29 5.02
N ASP A 157 4.87 6.49 5.92
CA ASP A 157 4.61 7.80 6.51
C ASP A 157 5.86 8.40 7.18
N ALA A 158 6.17 9.67 6.84
CA ALA A 158 7.35 10.37 7.31
C ALA A 158 7.40 10.50 8.84
N LYS A 159 6.25 10.70 9.50
CA LYS A 159 6.18 10.82 10.96
C LYS A 159 6.61 9.51 11.61
N THR A 160 6.01 8.40 11.20
CA THR A 160 6.35 7.07 11.72
C THR A 160 7.84 6.75 11.55
N LEU A 161 8.38 7.04 10.36
CA LEU A 161 9.79 6.81 10.04
C LEU A 161 10.74 7.64 10.93
N LEU A 162 10.49 8.94 11.08
CA LEU A 162 11.33 9.82 11.88
C LEU A 162 11.24 9.53 13.39
N GLU A 163 10.05 9.21 13.90
CA GLU A 163 9.85 8.80 15.30
C GLU A 163 10.61 7.51 15.61
N SER A 164 10.56 6.55 14.68
CA SER A 164 11.26 5.26 14.83
C SER A 164 12.78 5.44 14.90
N VAL A 165 13.36 6.30 14.07
CA VAL A 165 14.80 6.59 14.16
C VAL A 165 15.14 7.35 15.45
N LYS A 166 14.33 8.34 15.84
CA LYS A 166 14.56 9.10 17.09
C LYS A 166 14.56 8.23 18.34
N SER A 167 13.81 7.13 18.34
CA SER A 167 13.78 6.18 19.46
C SER A 167 15.14 5.51 19.73
N GLY A 168 16.05 5.50 18.74
CA GLY A 168 17.35 4.84 18.83
C GLY A 168 17.29 3.31 18.77
N ASN A 169 16.09 2.71 18.75
CA ASN A 169 15.91 1.26 18.80
C ASN A 169 15.95 0.58 17.42
N VAL A 170 15.93 1.36 16.34
CA VAL A 170 15.84 0.88 14.97
C VAL A 170 17.10 1.25 14.22
N THR A 171 17.83 0.25 13.75
CA THR A 171 19.12 0.42 13.06
C THR A 171 19.05 0.25 11.55
N ASN A 172 18.02 -0.44 11.05
CA ASN A 172 17.81 -0.70 9.63
C ASN A 172 16.34 -1.01 9.35
N ALA A 173 15.96 -0.95 8.09
CA ALA A 173 14.61 -1.20 7.62
C ALA A 173 14.12 -2.63 7.89
N ALA A 174 14.99 -3.64 7.77
CA ALA A 174 14.59 -5.03 8.05
C ALA A 174 14.15 -5.18 9.51
N GLN A 175 14.94 -4.67 10.45
CA GLN A 175 14.60 -4.62 11.88
C GLN A 175 13.30 -3.83 12.11
N PHE A 176 13.16 -2.69 11.44
CA PHE A 176 11.94 -1.89 11.53
C PHE A 176 10.71 -2.71 11.12
N PHE A 177 10.66 -3.22 9.89
CA PHE A 177 9.51 -3.93 9.35
C PHE A 177 9.19 -5.23 10.10
N GLN A 178 10.20 -5.92 10.65
CA GLN A 178 10.01 -7.18 11.35
C GLN A 178 9.55 -7.01 12.81
N ILE A 179 10.03 -5.98 13.50
CA ILE A 179 9.90 -5.88 14.98
C ILE A 179 9.16 -4.63 15.42
N HIS A 180 9.38 -3.50 14.75
CA HIS A 180 8.96 -2.17 15.26
C HIS A 180 7.84 -1.52 14.46
N ALA A 181 7.60 -1.96 13.22
CA ALA A 181 6.59 -1.39 12.36
C ALA A 181 5.21 -1.50 13.04
N PRO A 182 4.52 -0.36 13.25
CA PRO A 182 3.21 -0.42 13.87
C PRO A 182 2.26 -1.19 12.95
N ARG A 183 1.31 -1.91 13.54
CA ARG A 183 0.28 -2.64 12.79
C ARG A 183 -0.55 -1.74 11.86
N THR A 184 -0.65 -0.46 12.19
CA THR A 184 -1.33 0.57 11.40
C THR A 184 -0.48 1.12 10.24
N LEU A 185 0.79 0.70 10.13
CA LEU A 185 1.71 1.18 9.10
C LEU A 185 1.18 0.86 7.71
N ARG A 186 1.17 1.88 6.87
CA ARG A 186 0.86 1.76 5.45
C ARG A 186 2.13 1.86 4.63
N THR A 187 2.21 1.07 3.58
CA THR A 187 3.29 1.14 2.59
C THR A 187 2.74 1.56 1.24
N THR A 188 3.56 2.29 0.50
CA THR A 188 3.39 2.46 -0.95
C THR A 188 4.67 1.99 -1.59
N GLU A 189 4.54 1.07 -2.53
CA GLU A 189 5.67 0.45 -3.21
C GLU A 189 5.70 0.92 -4.64
N ILE A 190 6.88 1.27 -5.15
CA ILE A 190 7.07 1.54 -6.58
C ILE A 190 8.09 0.55 -7.12
N LEU A 191 7.74 -0.18 -8.16
CA LEU A 191 8.64 -1.11 -8.83
C LEU A 191 8.75 -0.69 -10.30
N LEU A 192 9.98 -0.50 -10.77
CA LEU A 192 10.30 -0.52 -12.19
C LEU A 192 10.94 -1.88 -12.49
N ASP A 193 10.46 -2.59 -13.51
CA ASP A 193 11.07 -3.81 -14.03
C ASP A 193 10.83 -3.98 -15.55
N GLU A 194 11.07 -5.18 -16.08
CA GLU A 194 10.87 -5.50 -17.50
C GLU A 194 9.39 -5.53 -17.93
N GLN A 195 8.43 -5.47 -17.00
CA GLN A 195 7.00 -5.43 -17.28
C GLN A 195 6.47 -3.98 -17.29
N GLY A 196 7.11 -3.08 -16.55
CA GLY A 196 6.72 -1.67 -16.53
C GLY A 196 7.05 -0.99 -15.21
N VAL A 197 6.29 0.05 -14.90
CA VAL A 197 6.28 0.72 -13.60
C VAL A 197 5.00 0.36 -12.88
N ALA A 198 5.09 -0.17 -11.66
CA ALA A 198 3.97 -0.47 -10.79
C ALA A 198 4.03 0.40 -9.54
N VAL A 199 2.90 0.99 -9.12
CA VAL A 199 2.74 1.69 -7.84
C VAL A 199 1.67 0.97 -7.05
N SER A 200 2.01 0.35 -5.93
CA SER A 200 1.08 -0.45 -5.12
C SER A 200 0.72 0.27 -3.83
N PHE A 201 -0.57 0.56 -3.65
CA PHE A 201 -1.11 1.18 -2.44
C PHE A 201 -1.68 0.10 -1.52
N ARG A 202 -0.98 -0.22 -0.44
CA ARG A 202 -1.37 -1.31 0.45
C ARG A 202 -2.15 -0.84 1.67
N ALA A 203 -3.03 -1.71 2.15
CA ALA A 203 -3.68 -1.56 3.45
C ALA A 203 -2.66 -1.62 4.60
N PRO A 204 -3.03 -1.21 5.83
CA PRO A 204 -2.17 -1.38 7.00
C PRO A 204 -1.68 -2.82 7.20
N MET A 205 -0.48 -2.99 7.77
CA MET A 205 0.13 -4.32 7.97
C MET A 205 -0.77 -5.32 8.73
N ALA A 206 -1.48 -4.89 9.79
CA ALA A 206 -2.42 -5.75 10.52
C ALA A 206 -3.44 -6.41 9.59
N VAL A 207 -3.92 -5.64 8.62
CA VAL A 207 -4.98 -6.03 7.69
C VAL A 207 -4.45 -6.98 6.61
N GLN A 208 -3.18 -6.83 6.23
CA GLN A 208 -2.50 -7.74 5.31
C GLN A 208 -2.22 -9.10 5.98
N ASP A 209 -1.78 -9.10 7.23
CA ASP A 209 -1.48 -10.33 7.97
C ASP A 209 -2.72 -11.20 8.22
N GLU A 210 -3.87 -10.57 8.50
CA GLU A 210 -5.16 -11.28 8.60
C GLU A 210 -5.56 -11.92 7.27
N THR A 211 -5.30 -11.26 6.16
CA THR A 211 -5.55 -11.81 4.81
C THR A 211 -4.59 -12.97 4.50
N GLY A 212 -3.32 -12.86 4.89
CA GLY A 212 -2.33 -13.94 4.75
C GLY A 212 -2.68 -15.17 5.61
N LYS A 213 -3.17 -14.97 6.83
CA LYS A 213 -3.65 -16.03 7.72
C LYS A 213 -4.92 -16.70 7.19
N SER A 214 -5.92 -15.93 6.77
CA SER A 214 -7.18 -16.50 6.24
C SER A 214 -6.93 -17.37 4.99
N MET A 215 -6.00 -16.96 4.12
CA MET A 215 -5.60 -17.73 2.94
C MET A 215 -4.86 -19.03 3.28
N LEU A 216 -4.07 -19.04 4.37
CA LEU A 216 -3.37 -20.24 4.86
C LEU A 216 -4.32 -21.24 5.53
N GLU A 217 -5.34 -20.75 6.23
CA GLU A 217 -6.38 -21.59 6.84
C GLU A 217 -7.29 -22.21 5.77
N GLU A 218 -7.66 -21.44 4.74
CA GLU A 218 -8.49 -21.93 3.63
C GLU A 218 -7.78 -23.02 2.79
N LYS A 219 -6.44 -22.95 2.67
CA LYS A 219 -5.62 -24.01 2.05
C LYS A 219 -5.49 -25.29 2.89
N LYS A 220 -5.73 -25.23 4.20
CA LYS A 220 -5.71 -26.40 5.09
C LYS A 220 -7.07 -27.09 5.20
N SER A 221 -8.15 -26.43 4.78
CA SER A 221 -9.52 -26.96 4.77
C SER A 221 -9.98 -27.51 3.42
N LYS A 222 -9.08 -27.58 2.42
CA LYS A 222 -9.26 -28.30 1.15
C LYS A 222 -8.27 -29.45 1.08
#